data_AF-A0A2T6K5E6-F1
#
_entry.id   AF-A0A2T6K5E6-F1
#
_cell.length_a   1.000
_cell.length_b   1.000
_cell.length_c   1.000
_cell.angle_alpha   90.00
_cell.angle_beta   90.00
_cell.angle_gamma   90.00
#
_symmetry.space_group_name_H-M   'P 1'
#
loop_
_entity.id
_entity.type
_entity.pdbx_description
1 polymer ?
#
loop_
_entity_poly.entity_id
_entity_poly.type
_entity_poly.pdbx_seq_one_letter_code
_entity_poly.pdbx_strand_id
1 'polypeptide(L)'
;MGSLRVEKRLAGQGDQPDPLKHTLSEIFPARVTDAAAVGYLLARLPRTNAPVLWVQDRLSRRESGRPYLAGMGASRPIIMVNLSRAVDVLWAMEDGLRCRALGAVVGEVWGDPPALDFTATKRLALRSEAADVPCWLIRRAATANLSAARDRWRIGSVPSAAHPDDAQSPGPPRWALDLFRSRRKKPGQWVAEYDRAADRLYHVAPVRDGPLDAGDGAARERAAG
;
A
#
# COMPACT_ATOMS: atom_id res chain seq x y z
N MET A 1 1.92 -13.11 45.21
CA MET A 1 2.88 -13.82 44.32
C MET A 1 2.53 -13.47 42.88
N GLY A 2 3.17 -12.42 42.34
CA GLY A 2 2.93 -11.94 40.98
C GLY A 2 3.75 -12.74 39.99
N SER A 3 3.09 -13.44 39.07
CA SER A 3 3.74 -14.07 37.93
C SER A 3 3.94 -13.02 36.84
N LEU A 4 5.17 -12.49 36.75
CA LEU A 4 5.64 -11.75 35.58
C LEU A 4 5.60 -12.70 34.38
N ARG A 5 4.64 -12.51 33.46
CA ARG A 5 4.75 -13.04 32.11
C ARG A 5 5.78 -12.22 31.36
N VAL A 6 6.94 -12.80 31.13
CA VAL A 6 7.95 -12.30 30.21
C VAL A 6 7.39 -12.45 28.79
N GLU A 7 6.88 -11.35 28.22
CA GLU A 7 6.61 -11.26 26.79
C GLU A 7 7.94 -11.34 26.04
N LYS A 8 8.18 -12.49 25.44
CA LYS A 8 9.33 -12.75 24.58
C LYS A 8 9.19 -11.88 23.33
N ARG A 9 9.88 -10.74 23.30
CA ARG A 9 10.10 -9.96 22.06
C ARG A 9 10.72 -10.88 21.02
N LEU A 10 9.93 -11.27 20.02
CA LEU A 10 10.46 -11.83 18.78
C LEU A 10 11.11 -10.67 18.02
N ALA A 11 12.41 -10.47 18.30
CA ALA A 11 13.30 -9.73 17.43
C ALA A 11 13.43 -10.52 16.12
N GLY A 12 12.46 -10.33 15.22
CA GLY A 12 12.58 -10.76 13.83
C GLY A 12 13.54 -9.81 13.14
N GLN A 13 14.73 -10.32 12.82
CA GLN A 13 15.80 -9.67 12.08
C GLN A 13 15.25 -8.82 10.94
N GLY A 14 15.59 -7.53 10.96
CA GLY A 14 15.66 -6.75 9.73
C GLY A 14 16.74 -7.39 8.86
N ASP A 15 16.32 -8.30 8.00
CA ASP A 15 17.10 -8.69 6.84
C ASP A 15 17.32 -7.39 6.06
N GLN A 16 18.54 -6.83 6.10
CA GLN A 16 18.96 -5.86 5.11
C GLN A 16 19.44 -6.70 3.92
N PRO A 17 18.58 -6.96 2.91
CA PRO A 17 19.11 -7.38 1.64
C PRO A 17 20.06 -6.27 1.18
N ASP A 18 21.23 -6.67 0.68
CA ASP A 18 22.06 -5.89 -0.27
C ASP A 18 21.17 -4.88 -1.01
N PRO A 19 21.43 -3.55 -1.04
CA PRO A 19 20.43 -2.58 -1.47
C PRO A 19 19.99 -2.88 -2.90
N LEU A 20 18.91 -3.64 -3.00
CA LEU A 20 18.42 -4.19 -4.22
C LEU A 20 17.98 -3.01 -5.06
N LYS A 21 18.62 -2.81 -6.21
CA LYS A 21 18.29 -1.72 -7.13
C LYS A 21 16.79 -1.49 -7.22
N HIS A 22 16.38 -0.23 -7.15
CA HIS A 22 14.98 0.13 -7.29
C HIS A 22 14.43 -0.39 -8.63
N THR A 23 13.16 -0.78 -8.63
CA THR A 23 12.50 -1.37 -9.80
C THR A 23 11.00 -1.10 -9.73
N LEU A 24 10.27 -1.49 -10.76
CA LEU A 24 8.82 -1.36 -10.81
C LEU A 24 8.13 -2.32 -9.83
N SER A 25 7.25 -1.74 -9.00
CA SER A 25 6.27 -2.45 -8.18
C SER A 25 4.85 -2.06 -8.56
N GLU A 26 3.92 -3.02 -8.48
CA GLU A 26 2.48 -2.79 -8.71
C GLU A 26 1.68 -3.00 -7.44
N ILE A 27 0.68 -2.15 -7.22
CA ILE A 27 -0.33 -2.29 -6.18
C ILE A 27 -1.70 -2.33 -6.82
N PHE A 28 -2.48 -3.36 -6.47
CA PHE A 28 -3.89 -3.51 -6.80
C PHE A 28 -4.70 -3.27 -5.53
N PRO A 29 -5.38 -2.11 -5.39
CA PRO A 29 -6.25 -1.87 -4.25
C PRO A 29 -7.38 -2.91 -4.19
N ALA A 30 -7.66 -3.46 -3.01
CA ALA A 30 -8.75 -4.41 -2.81
C ALA A 30 -10.13 -3.77 -3.08
N ARG A 31 -10.26 -2.48 -2.76
CA ARG A 31 -11.35 -1.63 -3.24
C ARG A 31 -10.78 -0.44 -3.97
N VAL A 32 -11.46 0.01 -5.02
CA VAL A 32 -10.96 1.01 -5.95
C VAL A 32 -10.59 2.34 -5.29
N THR A 33 -11.34 2.76 -4.28
CA THR A 33 -11.16 4.00 -3.53
C THR A 33 -10.40 3.81 -2.20
N ASP A 34 -9.87 2.61 -1.96
CA ASP A 34 -9.15 2.31 -0.73
C ASP A 34 -7.83 3.10 -0.64
N ALA A 35 -7.62 3.77 0.48
CA ALA A 35 -6.40 4.54 0.75
C ALA A 35 -5.24 3.67 1.25
N ALA A 36 -5.46 2.39 1.57
CA ALA A 36 -4.41 1.47 2.03
C ALA A 36 -3.26 1.34 1.04
N ALA A 37 -3.56 1.33 -0.26
CA ALA A 37 -2.54 1.30 -1.32
C ALA A 37 -1.60 2.51 -1.25
N VAL A 38 -2.17 3.70 -1.03
CA VAL A 38 -1.42 4.96 -0.90
C VAL A 38 -0.58 4.95 0.38
N GLY A 39 -1.18 4.55 1.51
CA GLY A 39 -0.50 4.48 2.80
C GLY A 39 0.68 3.52 2.80
N TYR A 40 0.46 2.31 2.29
CA TYR A 40 1.51 1.30 2.17
C TYR A 40 2.64 1.75 1.24
N LEU A 41 2.30 2.34 0.09
CA LEU A 41 3.29 2.87 -0.86
C LEU A 41 4.18 3.91 -0.17
N LEU A 42 3.57 4.93 0.45
CA LEU A 42 4.33 6.02 1.09
C LEU A 42 5.24 5.51 2.22
N ALA A 43 4.73 4.59 3.04
CA ALA A 43 5.51 3.97 4.11
C ALA A 43 6.67 3.07 3.60
N ARG A 44 6.66 2.69 2.32
CA ARG A 44 7.74 1.94 1.64
C ARG A 44 8.75 2.82 0.91
N LEU A 45 8.46 4.10 0.69
CA LEU A 45 9.38 4.99 0.01
C LEU A 45 10.61 5.30 0.89
N PRO A 46 11.79 5.56 0.29
CA PRO A 46 12.99 5.96 1.03
C PRO A 46 12.73 7.15 1.96
N ARG A 47 13.32 7.12 3.16
CA ARG A 47 13.23 8.21 4.13
C ARG A 47 14.18 9.36 3.78
N THR A 48 13.87 10.05 2.70
CA THR A 48 14.55 11.27 2.26
C THR A 48 13.54 12.41 2.13
N ASN A 49 14.01 13.64 1.94
CA ASN A 49 13.15 14.80 1.63
C ASN A 49 13.00 15.03 0.12
N ALA A 50 13.46 14.06 -0.70
CA ALA A 50 13.38 14.16 -2.15
C ALA A 50 11.91 14.14 -2.61
N PRO A 51 11.55 14.96 -3.61
CA PRO A 51 10.17 15.03 -4.07
C PRO A 51 9.71 13.73 -4.73
N VAL A 52 8.43 13.41 -4.58
CA VAL A 52 7.77 12.29 -5.24
C VAL A 52 6.94 12.81 -6.41
N LEU A 53 7.21 12.32 -7.61
CA LEU A 53 6.34 12.58 -8.77
C LEU A 53 5.14 11.64 -8.70
N TRP A 54 3.94 12.21 -8.65
CA TRP A 54 2.69 11.46 -8.63
C TRP A 54 1.85 11.82 -9.85
N VAL A 55 1.63 10.86 -10.73
CA VAL A 55 0.94 11.05 -12.01
C VAL A 55 -0.37 10.27 -12.00
N GLN A 56 -1.51 10.95 -12.20
CA GLN A 56 -2.83 10.29 -12.26
C GLN A 56 -3.47 10.45 -13.63
N ASP A 57 -4.12 9.39 -14.13
CA ASP A 57 -5.04 9.53 -15.25
C ASP A 57 -6.39 10.16 -14.82
N ARG A 58 -7.19 10.56 -15.81
CA ARG A 58 -8.47 11.24 -15.58
C ARG A 58 -9.45 10.43 -14.73
N LEU A 59 -9.53 9.12 -14.94
CA LEU A 59 -10.50 8.27 -14.25
C LEU A 59 -10.06 7.99 -12.82
N SER A 60 -8.78 7.67 -12.59
CA SER A 60 -8.21 7.51 -11.25
C SER A 60 -8.46 8.76 -10.41
N ARG A 61 -8.21 9.95 -10.97
CA ARG A 61 -8.50 11.21 -10.27
C ARG A 61 -9.98 11.44 -10.00
N ARG A 62 -10.87 11.11 -10.96
CA ARG A 62 -12.32 11.32 -10.79
C ARG A 62 -12.93 10.40 -9.74
N GLU A 63 -12.50 9.14 -9.74
CA GLU A 63 -13.13 8.08 -8.95
C GLU A 63 -12.48 7.89 -7.58
N SER A 64 -11.16 8.13 -7.46
CA SER A 64 -10.43 8.01 -6.20
C SER A 64 -9.94 9.35 -5.62
N GLY A 65 -10.18 10.45 -6.33
CA GLY A 65 -9.74 11.77 -5.92
C GLY A 65 -8.24 12.00 -6.06
N ARG A 66 -7.78 13.07 -5.41
CA ARG A 66 -6.34 13.30 -5.21
C ARG A 66 -5.90 12.47 -4.00
N PRO A 67 -4.75 11.78 -4.05
CA PRO A 67 -4.22 11.07 -2.91
C PRO A 67 -4.04 12.05 -1.75
N TYR A 68 -4.56 11.68 -0.59
CA TYR A 68 -4.42 12.45 0.63
C TYR A 68 -4.34 11.50 1.81
N LEU A 69 -3.34 11.71 2.65
CA LEU A 69 -3.23 11.12 3.98
C LEU A 69 -2.73 12.22 4.91
N ALA A 70 -3.11 12.17 6.19
CA ALA A 70 -2.60 13.10 7.18
C ALA A 70 -1.05 13.06 7.18
N GLY A 71 -0.41 14.22 7.02
CA GLY A 71 1.05 14.35 6.91
C GLY A 71 1.65 14.08 5.53
N MET A 72 0.85 13.65 4.54
CA MET A 72 1.33 13.52 3.16
C MET A 72 1.81 14.88 2.64
N GLY A 73 3.02 14.92 2.08
CA GLY A 73 3.62 16.15 1.58
C GLY A 73 4.47 16.93 2.59
N ALA A 74 4.35 16.65 3.89
CA ALA A 74 5.01 17.44 4.92
C ALA A 74 6.53 17.22 4.98
N SER A 75 6.98 15.96 4.91
CA SER A 75 8.41 15.60 4.88
C SER A 75 8.93 15.34 3.47
N ARG A 76 8.03 14.98 2.55
CA ARG A 76 8.34 14.61 1.15
C ARG A 76 7.42 15.36 0.21
N PRO A 77 7.88 16.43 -0.47
CA PRO A 77 7.05 17.18 -1.38
C PRO A 77 6.45 16.28 -2.46
N ILE A 78 5.15 16.40 -2.70
CA ILE A 78 4.46 15.64 -3.76
C ILE A 78 4.24 16.56 -4.96
N ILE A 79 4.85 16.22 -6.10
CA ILE A 79 4.62 16.88 -7.38
C ILE A 79 3.47 16.14 -8.06
N MET A 80 2.28 16.74 -8.07
CA MET A 80 1.07 16.13 -8.65
C MET A 80 0.92 16.51 -10.12
N VAL A 81 0.84 15.52 -11.00
CA VAL A 81 0.60 15.69 -12.44
C VAL A 81 -0.68 14.95 -12.83
N ASN A 82 -1.62 15.64 -13.46
CA ASN A 82 -2.90 15.07 -13.87
C ASN A 82 -2.98 15.03 -15.39
N LEU A 83 -3.17 13.85 -15.95
CA LEU A 83 -3.20 13.65 -17.41
C LEU A 83 -4.50 12.97 -17.84
N SER A 84 -4.89 13.18 -19.09
CA SER A 84 -6.17 12.68 -19.58
C SER A 84 -6.15 11.19 -19.88
N ARG A 85 -5.04 10.67 -20.42
CA ARG A 85 -4.93 9.30 -20.93
C ARG A 85 -3.83 8.52 -20.21
N ALA A 86 -4.04 7.22 -20.04
CA ALA A 86 -3.04 6.33 -19.43
C ALA A 86 -1.70 6.33 -20.17
N VAL A 87 -1.69 6.46 -21.50
CA VAL A 87 -0.43 6.55 -22.27
C VAL A 87 0.41 7.77 -21.87
N ASP A 88 -0.24 8.91 -21.61
CA ASP A 88 0.43 10.13 -21.19
C ASP A 88 0.99 9.97 -19.76
N VAL A 89 0.25 9.27 -18.88
CA VAL A 89 0.74 8.88 -17.55
C VAL A 89 2.03 8.07 -17.65
N LEU A 90 2.04 7.04 -18.50
CA LEU A 90 3.22 6.19 -18.69
C LEU A 90 4.40 6.99 -19.26
N TRP A 91 4.16 7.89 -20.20
CA TRP A 91 5.20 8.79 -20.73
C TRP A 91 5.77 9.72 -19.65
N ALA A 92 4.93 10.35 -18.85
CA ALA A 92 5.37 11.22 -17.76
C ALA A 92 6.15 10.44 -16.68
N MET A 93 5.75 9.20 -16.38
CA MET A 93 6.52 8.33 -15.50
C MET A 93 7.90 8.00 -16.09
N GLU A 94 7.95 7.63 -17.37
CA GLU A 94 9.20 7.35 -18.07
C GLU A 94 10.17 8.54 -18.06
N ASP A 95 9.65 9.76 -18.19
CA ASP A 95 10.43 10.99 -18.14
C ASP A 95 10.87 11.32 -16.70
N GLY A 96 9.97 11.19 -15.73
CA GLY A 96 10.28 11.32 -14.31
C GLY A 96 11.41 10.39 -13.87
N LEU A 97 11.42 9.15 -14.34
CA LEU A 97 12.48 8.18 -14.04
C LEU A 97 13.87 8.58 -14.59
N ARG A 98 13.98 9.60 -15.44
CA ARG A 98 15.28 10.17 -15.84
C ARG A 98 15.86 11.10 -14.76
N CYS A 99 15.02 11.61 -13.86
CA CYS A 99 15.41 12.54 -12.82
C CYS A 99 15.81 11.79 -11.53
N ARG A 100 17.11 11.63 -11.32
CA ARG A 100 17.67 10.97 -10.12
C ARG A 100 17.48 11.75 -8.82
N ALA A 101 17.02 13.00 -8.88
CA ALA A 101 16.70 13.82 -7.72
C ALA A 101 15.31 13.49 -7.12
N LEU A 102 14.48 12.71 -7.82
CA LEU A 102 13.18 12.27 -7.29
C LEU A 102 13.36 11.14 -6.27
N GLY A 103 12.59 11.19 -5.19
CA GLY A 103 12.52 10.12 -4.20
C GLY A 103 11.72 8.91 -4.67
N ALA A 104 10.78 9.12 -5.61
CA ALA A 104 10.03 8.08 -6.30
C ALA A 104 9.22 8.65 -7.48
N VAL A 105 8.79 7.75 -8.37
CA VAL A 105 7.81 8.01 -9.43
C VAL A 105 6.62 7.07 -9.24
N VAL A 106 5.43 7.65 -9.11
CA VAL A 106 4.17 6.93 -8.88
C VAL A 106 3.20 7.24 -10.01
N GLY A 107 2.65 6.21 -10.63
CA GLY A 107 1.54 6.33 -11.57
C GLY A 107 0.27 5.71 -11.01
N GLU A 108 -0.86 6.39 -11.15
CA GLU A 108 -2.18 5.79 -10.98
C GLU A 108 -2.86 5.62 -12.33
N VAL A 109 -3.22 4.37 -12.63
CA VAL A 109 -3.88 4.00 -13.88
C VAL A 109 -5.16 3.25 -13.57
N TRP A 110 -6.24 3.67 -14.23
CA TRP A 110 -7.55 3.06 -14.13
C TRP A 110 -7.73 1.94 -15.15
N GLY A 111 -8.23 0.80 -14.68
CA GLY A 111 -8.51 -0.37 -15.51
C GLY A 111 -7.26 -0.96 -16.14
N ASP A 112 -7.48 -1.62 -17.29
CA ASP A 112 -6.45 -2.30 -18.07
C ASP A 112 -6.32 -1.65 -19.45
N PRO A 113 -5.85 -0.39 -19.54
CA PRO A 113 -5.74 0.29 -20.83
C PRO A 113 -4.71 -0.42 -21.72
N PRO A 114 -4.96 -0.56 -23.04
CA PRO A 114 -4.04 -1.27 -23.93
C PRO A 114 -2.61 -0.71 -23.96
N ALA A 115 -2.45 0.58 -23.66
CA ALA A 115 -1.14 1.22 -23.56
C ALA A 115 -0.28 0.71 -22.39
N LEU A 116 -0.90 0.13 -21.35
CA LEU A 116 -0.22 -0.47 -20.21
C LEU A 116 -0.02 -1.97 -20.44
N ASP A 117 0.83 -2.29 -21.42
CA ASP A 117 1.17 -3.65 -21.78
C ASP A 117 2.47 -4.13 -21.08
N PHE A 118 2.88 -5.36 -21.38
CA PHE A 118 4.13 -5.91 -20.87
C PHE A 118 5.35 -5.08 -21.30
N THR A 119 5.33 -4.51 -22.51
CA THR A 119 6.42 -3.68 -23.03
C THR A 119 6.58 -2.39 -22.24
N ALA A 120 5.47 -1.71 -21.93
CA ALA A 120 5.44 -0.51 -21.12
C ALA A 120 5.94 -0.78 -19.69
N THR A 121 5.42 -1.82 -19.03
CA THR A 121 5.87 -2.18 -17.67
C THR A 121 7.34 -2.59 -17.65
N LYS A 122 7.83 -3.30 -18.67
CA LYS A 122 9.26 -3.67 -18.80
C LYS A 122 10.13 -2.44 -18.95
N ARG A 123 9.71 -1.46 -19.75
CA ARG A 123 10.44 -0.21 -19.95
C ARG A 123 10.51 0.62 -18.68
N LEU A 124 9.41 0.73 -17.92
CA LEU A 124 9.41 1.37 -16.61
C LEU A 124 10.35 0.66 -15.63
N ALA A 125 10.30 -0.67 -15.56
CA ALA A 125 11.19 -1.45 -14.68
C ALA A 125 12.68 -1.21 -15.02
N LEU A 126 13.05 -1.27 -16.30
CA LEU A 126 14.43 -1.05 -16.74
C LEU A 126 14.92 0.38 -16.46
N ARG A 127 14.06 1.39 -16.67
CA ARG A 127 14.41 2.79 -16.36
C ARG A 127 14.57 3.01 -14.86
N SER A 128 13.68 2.45 -14.05
CA SER A 128 13.77 2.47 -12.59
C SER A 128 15.07 1.84 -12.09
N GLU A 129 15.44 0.67 -12.64
CA GLU A 129 16.69 -0.03 -12.32
C GLU A 129 17.95 0.72 -12.79
N ALA A 130 17.88 1.45 -13.91
CA ALA A 130 19.00 2.22 -14.45
C ALA A 130 19.22 3.57 -13.76
N ALA A 131 18.15 4.21 -13.30
CA ALA A 131 18.20 5.47 -12.56
C ALA A 131 18.33 5.28 -11.04
N ASP A 132 18.07 4.07 -10.55
CA ASP A 132 17.93 3.73 -9.14
C ASP A 132 16.88 4.59 -8.41
N VAL A 133 15.75 4.83 -9.09
CA VAL A 133 14.60 5.58 -8.55
C VAL A 133 13.42 4.63 -8.38
N PRO A 134 12.77 4.55 -7.19
CA PRO A 134 11.57 3.72 -6.99
C PRO A 134 10.46 4.05 -7.99
N CYS A 135 9.93 3.03 -8.65
CA CYS A 135 8.80 3.16 -9.57
C CYS A 135 7.61 2.34 -9.06
N TRP A 136 6.45 2.99 -8.90
CA TRP A 136 5.24 2.36 -8.43
C TRP A 136 4.07 2.61 -9.39
N LEU A 137 3.27 1.57 -9.62
CA LEU A 137 1.98 1.68 -10.30
C LEU A 137 0.86 1.27 -9.35
N ILE A 138 -0.09 2.17 -9.11
CA ILE A 138 -1.38 1.84 -8.49
C ILE A 138 -2.36 1.54 -9.63
N ARG A 139 -2.80 0.28 -9.68
CA ARG A 139 -3.69 -0.28 -10.70
C ARG A 139 -5.11 -0.32 -10.15
N ARG A 140 -5.87 0.75 -10.35
CA ARG A 140 -7.26 0.88 -9.83
C ARG A 140 -8.23 0.19 -10.77
N ALA A 141 -9.22 -0.53 -10.23
CA ALA A 141 -10.25 -1.24 -11.01
C ALA A 141 -9.67 -2.14 -12.14
N ALA A 142 -8.51 -2.74 -11.89
CA ALA A 142 -7.68 -3.41 -12.89
C ALA A 142 -7.46 -4.88 -12.54
N THR A 143 -7.13 -5.68 -13.54
CA THR A 143 -6.77 -7.09 -13.37
C THR A 143 -5.25 -7.26 -13.29
N ALA A 144 -4.80 -8.28 -12.55
CA ALA A 144 -3.38 -8.59 -12.39
C ALA A 144 -2.77 -9.30 -13.62
N ASN A 145 -2.92 -8.69 -14.80
CA ASN A 145 -2.44 -9.17 -16.11
C ASN A 145 -0.91 -9.28 -16.22
N LEU A 146 -0.38 -9.69 -17.38
CA LEU A 146 1.07 -9.84 -17.57
C LEU A 146 1.80 -8.51 -17.36
N SER A 147 2.79 -8.51 -16.48
CA SER A 147 3.59 -7.31 -16.14
C SER A 147 5.04 -7.70 -15.85
N ALA A 148 5.96 -6.75 -16.10
CA ALA A 148 7.37 -6.87 -15.74
C ALA A 148 7.68 -6.42 -14.30
N ALA A 149 6.69 -5.92 -13.55
CA ALA A 149 6.86 -5.53 -12.15
C ALA A 149 7.46 -6.67 -11.31
N ARG A 150 8.45 -6.34 -10.48
CA ARG A 150 9.18 -7.33 -9.66
C ARG A 150 8.40 -7.76 -8.44
N ASP A 151 7.66 -6.83 -7.85
CA ASP A 151 6.74 -7.07 -6.74
C ASP A 151 5.33 -6.63 -7.15
N ARG A 152 4.35 -7.50 -6.91
CA ARG A 152 2.94 -7.21 -7.19
C ARG A 152 2.11 -7.52 -5.97
N TRP A 153 1.40 -6.50 -5.51
CA TRP A 153 0.68 -6.51 -4.25
C TRP A 153 -0.81 -6.35 -4.49
N ARG A 154 -1.62 -7.05 -3.71
CA ARG A 154 -3.00 -6.68 -3.44
C ARG A 154 -3.07 -6.14 -2.02
N ILE A 155 -3.68 -4.96 -1.86
CA ILE A 155 -3.66 -4.23 -0.58
C ILE A 155 -5.05 -3.72 -0.26
N GLY A 156 -5.52 -3.96 0.96
CA GLY A 156 -6.80 -3.47 1.43
C GLY A 156 -6.75 -2.99 2.88
N SER A 157 -7.58 -2.02 3.22
CA SER A 157 -7.83 -1.61 4.59
C SER A 157 -8.52 -2.73 5.36
N VAL A 158 -8.08 -2.95 6.60
CA VAL A 158 -8.75 -3.80 7.59
C VAL A 158 -9.03 -2.95 8.84
N PRO A 159 -9.87 -3.41 9.79
CA PRO A 159 -10.10 -2.68 11.03
C PRO A 159 -8.78 -2.26 11.69
N SER A 160 -8.71 -1.01 12.15
CA SER A 160 -7.54 -0.48 12.87
C SER A 160 -7.29 -1.27 14.16
N ALA A 161 -6.11 -1.10 14.75
CA ALA A 161 -5.93 -1.48 16.13
C ALA A 161 -6.93 -0.75 17.05
N ALA A 162 -7.18 -1.32 18.23
CA ALA A 162 -7.90 -0.60 19.28
C ALA A 162 -7.07 0.60 19.74
N HIS A 163 -7.72 1.75 19.96
CA HIS A 163 -7.06 2.89 20.55
C HIS A 163 -6.90 2.66 22.07
N PRO A 164 -5.72 2.91 22.65
CA PRO A 164 -5.43 2.56 24.04
C PRO A 164 -6.29 3.33 25.05
N ASP A 165 -6.64 4.58 24.73
CA ASP A 165 -7.33 5.47 25.66
C ASP A 165 -8.83 5.64 25.37
N ASP A 166 -9.33 5.12 24.24
CA ASP A 166 -10.73 5.28 23.83
C ASP A 166 -11.17 4.17 22.88
N ALA A 167 -11.94 3.20 23.39
CA ALA A 167 -12.39 2.05 22.60
C ALA A 167 -13.30 2.41 21.40
N GLN A 168 -13.86 3.63 21.35
CA GLN A 168 -14.68 4.11 20.24
C GLN A 168 -13.86 4.87 19.17
N SER A 169 -12.62 5.21 19.47
CA SER A 169 -11.71 5.88 18.53
C SER A 169 -10.91 4.89 17.69
N PRO A 170 -10.61 5.20 16.42
CA PRO A 170 -9.74 4.36 15.61
C PRO A 170 -8.29 4.44 16.12
N GLY A 171 -7.66 3.29 16.35
CA GLY A 171 -6.23 3.21 16.64
C GLY A 171 -5.35 3.30 15.38
N PRO A 172 -4.09 2.86 15.48
CA PRO A 172 -3.19 2.72 14.33
C PRO A 172 -3.83 1.96 13.15
N PRO A 173 -3.71 2.47 11.91
CA PRO A 173 -4.34 1.87 10.75
C PRO A 173 -3.65 0.55 10.42
N ARG A 174 -4.44 -0.41 9.97
CA ARG A 174 -3.98 -1.73 9.56
C ARG A 174 -4.38 -2.03 8.13
N TRP A 175 -3.52 -2.75 7.42
CA TRP A 175 -3.72 -3.13 6.03
C TRP A 175 -3.46 -4.61 5.83
N ALA A 176 -4.37 -5.29 5.15
CA ALA A 176 -4.11 -6.61 4.59
C ALA A 176 -3.19 -6.46 3.38
N LEU A 177 -2.08 -7.19 3.40
CA LEU A 177 -1.07 -7.20 2.36
C LEU A 177 -0.98 -8.60 1.76
N ASP A 178 -1.20 -8.71 0.46
CA ASP A 178 -1.04 -9.94 -0.30
C ASP A 178 0.00 -9.73 -1.40
N LEU A 179 1.24 -10.17 -1.15
CA LEU A 179 2.27 -10.23 -2.17
C LEU A 179 2.06 -11.51 -2.97
N PHE A 180 1.26 -11.43 -4.02
CA PHE A 180 0.95 -12.59 -4.85
C PHE A 180 2.02 -12.88 -5.91
N ARG A 181 2.94 -11.94 -6.16
CA ARG A 181 4.11 -12.15 -7.03
C ARG A 181 5.32 -11.39 -6.54
N SER A 182 6.44 -12.10 -6.38
CA SER A 182 7.76 -11.49 -6.25
C SER A 182 8.84 -12.36 -6.85
N ARG A 183 9.94 -11.74 -7.29
CA ARG A 183 11.19 -12.45 -7.64
C ARG A 183 12.26 -12.35 -6.55
N ARG A 184 12.06 -11.50 -5.55
CA ARG A 184 13.07 -11.14 -4.53
C ARG A 184 12.78 -11.76 -3.16
N LYS A 185 11.51 -12.09 -2.90
CA LYS A 185 11.04 -12.65 -1.62
C LYS A 185 9.93 -13.65 -1.90
N LYS A 186 9.67 -14.53 -0.93
CA LYS A 186 8.57 -15.49 -1.03
C LYS A 186 7.23 -14.74 -1.03
N PRO A 187 6.34 -14.97 -2.01
CA PRO A 187 4.95 -14.53 -1.96
C PRO A 187 4.27 -14.94 -0.65
N GLY A 188 3.33 -14.13 -0.17
CA GLY A 188 2.68 -14.36 1.12
C GLY A 188 1.67 -13.28 1.49
N GLN A 189 0.96 -13.55 2.59
CA GLN A 189 -0.08 -12.69 3.12
C GLN A 189 0.23 -12.30 4.56
N TRP A 190 0.02 -11.02 4.88
CA TRP A 190 0.26 -10.45 6.20
C TRP A 190 -0.78 -9.37 6.50
N VAL A 191 -0.90 -9.01 7.78
CA VAL A 191 -1.48 -7.73 8.15
C VAL A 191 -0.33 -6.83 8.59
N ALA A 192 -0.28 -5.61 8.07
CA ALA A 192 0.64 -4.58 8.53
C ALA A 192 -0.11 -3.55 9.36
N GLU A 193 0.49 -3.13 10.46
CA GLU A 193 0.08 -1.96 11.23
C GLU A 193 1.05 -0.81 10.94
N TYR A 194 0.52 0.39 10.78
CA TYR A 194 1.34 1.58 10.53
C TYR A 194 1.36 2.48 11.76
N ASP A 195 2.55 2.65 12.34
CA ASP A 195 2.82 3.64 13.37
C ASP A 195 3.05 4.99 12.70
N ARG A 196 2.09 5.90 12.89
CA ARG A 196 2.14 7.25 12.34
C ARG A 196 3.22 8.12 12.98
N ALA A 197 3.51 7.91 14.27
CA ALA A 197 4.50 8.70 15.00
C ALA A 197 5.92 8.35 14.57
N ALA A 198 6.19 7.05 14.37
CA ALA A 198 7.49 6.57 13.92
C ALA A 198 7.64 6.51 12.39
N ASP A 199 6.56 6.73 11.63
CA ASP A 199 6.47 6.51 10.17
C ASP A 199 6.98 5.11 9.78
N ARG A 200 6.49 4.06 10.46
CA ARG A 200 6.98 2.67 10.34
C ARG A 200 5.86 1.67 10.15
N LEU A 201 6.15 0.62 9.37
CA LEU A 201 5.29 -0.55 9.22
C LEU A 201 5.77 -1.69 10.11
N TYR A 202 4.83 -2.29 10.83
CA TYR A 202 5.03 -3.48 11.63
C TYR A 202 4.16 -4.61 11.07
N HIS A 203 4.72 -5.81 10.98
CA HIS A 203 3.92 -7.00 10.64
C HIS A 203 3.19 -7.44 11.91
N VAL A 204 1.89 -7.63 11.82
CA VAL A 204 1.04 -8.10 12.93
C VAL A 204 0.33 -9.39 12.52
N ALA A 205 0.05 -10.24 13.51
CA ALA A 205 -0.78 -11.41 13.28
C ALA A 205 -2.16 -10.96 12.78
N PRO A 206 -2.78 -11.68 11.82
CA PRO A 206 -4.12 -11.35 11.38
C PRO A 206 -5.08 -11.39 12.57
N VAL A 207 -5.95 -10.38 12.67
CA VAL A 207 -7.04 -10.40 13.64
C VAL A 207 -7.92 -11.59 13.30
N ARG A 208 -8.07 -12.52 14.25
CA ARG A 208 -9.07 -13.57 14.16
C ARG A 208 -10.38 -12.92 14.56
N ASP A 209 -11.19 -12.55 13.57
CA ASP A 209 -12.60 -12.29 13.83
C ASP A 209 -13.21 -13.65 14.21
N GLY A 210 -13.24 -13.95 15.50
CA GLY A 210 -14.10 -15.01 16.00
C GLY A 210 -15.54 -14.62 15.65
N PRO A 211 -16.35 -15.51 15.06
CA PRO A 211 -17.76 -15.21 14.90
C PRO A 211 -18.31 -14.84 16.29
N LEU A 212 -18.99 -13.70 16.37
CA LEU A 212 -19.86 -13.42 17.52
C LEU A 212 -20.89 -14.54 17.53
N ASP A 213 -20.76 -15.48 18.48
CA ASP A 213 -21.83 -16.44 18.76
C ASP A 213 -23.11 -15.62 18.93
N ALA A 214 -24.14 -16.00 18.17
CA ALA A 214 -25.48 -15.48 18.37
C ALA A 214 -25.88 -15.89 19.79
N GLY A 215 -25.65 -14.98 20.75
CA GLY A 215 -25.95 -15.21 22.15
C GLY A 215 -27.36 -15.73 22.28
N ASP A 216 -27.48 -16.88 22.96
CA ASP A 216 -28.71 -17.50 23.37
C ASP A 216 -29.70 -16.45 23.86
N GLY A 217 -30.68 -16.15 23.00
CA GLY A 217 -31.87 -15.44 23.38
C GLY A 217 -32.64 -16.32 24.34
N ALA A 218 -32.32 -16.20 25.64
CA ALA A 218 -33.11 -16.77 26.72
C ALA A 218 -34.56 -16.30 26.54
N ALA A 219 -35.40 -17.20 26.02
CA ALA A 219 -36.84 -17.06 26.00
C ALA A 219 -37.31 -16.97 27.46
N ARG A 220 -37.49 -15.75 27.95
CA ARG A 220 -38.24 -15.51 29.18
C ARG A 220 -39.71 -15.78 28.86
N GLU A 221 -40.20 -16.90 29.35
CA GLU A 221 -41.62 -17.14 29.56
C GLU A 221 -42.25 -15.89 30.22
N ARG A 222 -43.29 -15.36 29.59
CA ARG A 222 -44.29 -14.58 30.30
C ARG A 222 -45.60 -15.35 30.23
N ALA A 223 -45.95 -15.96 31.35
CA ALA A 223 -47.34 -16.23 31.69
C ALA A 223 -48.04 -14.90 31.95
N ALA A 224 -49.16 -14.65 31.27
CA ALA A 224 -50.33 -13.88 31.74
C ALA A 224 -51.33 -13.70 30.58
N GLY A 225 -52.59 -14.09 30.80
CA GLY A 225 -53.74 -13.76 29.96
C GLY A 225 -54.62 -14.97 29.66
#